data_AF-A0A135VKC6-F1
#
_entry.id   AF-A0A135VKC6-F1
#
_cell.length_a   1.000
_cell.length_b   1.000
_cell.length_c   1.000
_cell.angle_alpha   90.00
_cell.angle_beta   90.00
_cell.angle_gamma   90.00
#
_symmetry.space_group_name_H-M   'P 1'
#
loop_
_entity.id
_entity.type
_entity.pdbx_description
1 polymer ?
#
loop_
_entity_poly.entity_id
_entity_poly.type
_entity_poly.pdbx_seq_one_letter_code
_entity_poly.pdbx_strand_id
1 'polypeptide(L)'
;MLRFVMGFIMIIDESSANHSTAPDLKAQVYQIVVENRISLLSMISDISGSEENLVRSVLKELVDEGTLIGSFAPDGQRFFLSEVKVSDAPVAIVKDEGFFIEERDTTIPKIIFITGIVIMIAGYISRSLVAFEAIMEHVGGAVLILGMAVLIAGWIMISRANPPSKIM
;
A
#
# COMPACT_ATOMS: atom_id res chain seq x y z
N MET A 1 2.59 -24.23 -43.11
CA MET A 1 3.54 -23.69 -42.11
C MET A 1 2.79 -23.65 -40.78
N LEU A 2 2.86 -24.74 -40.01
CA LEU A 2 2.22 -24.87 -38.70
C LEU A 2 3.07 -24.13 -37.65
N ARG A 3 2.45 -23.29 -36.83
CA ARG A 3 2.97 -22.93 -35.51
C ARG A 3 1.91 -23.22 -34.46
N PHE A 4 2.15 -24.35 -33.79
CA PHE A 4 1.65 -24.72 -32.48
C PHE A 4 1.82 -23.53 -31.51
N VAL A 5 0.73 -23.12 -30.87
CA VAL A 5 0.81 -22.48 -29.54
C VAL A 5 -0.06 -23.32 -28.62
N MET A 6 0.64 -23.92 -27.68
CA MET A 6 0.22 -24.93 -26.71
C MET A 6 -0.78 -24.31 -25.73
N GLY A 7 -1.91 -24.98 -25.55
CA GLY A 7 -2.90 -24.62 -24.56
C GLY A 7 -2.38 -24.84 -23.14
N PHE A 8 -2.65 -23.88 -22.28
CA PHE A 8 -2.83 -24.12 -20.85
C PHE A 8 -4.33 -24.17 -20.59
N ILE A 9 -4.91 -25.35 -20.73
CA ILE A 9 -6.18 -25.68 -20.09
C ILE A 9 -5.82 -25.93 -18.64
N MET A 10 -6.09 -24.94 -17.78
CA MET A 10 -6.09 -25.13 -16.33
C MET A 10 -7.26 -26.06 -16.03
N ILE A 11 -6.96 -27.34 -15.85
CA ILE A 11 -7.89 -28.32 -15.30
C ILE A 11 -8.06 -27.92 -13.85
N ILE A 12 -9.14 -27.20 -13.55
CA ILE A 12 -9.66 -27.10 -12.19
C ILE A 12 -10.19 -28.50 -11.91
N ASP A 13 -9.43 -29.25 -11.13
CA ASP A 13 -9.84 -30.54 -10.61
C ASP A 13 -11.02 -30.31 -9.66
N GLU A 14 -12.24 -30.38 -10.19
CA GLU A 14 -13.49 -30.50 -9.40
C GLU A 14 -13.56 -31.88 -8.75
N SER A 15 -12.53 -32.24 -7.98
CA SER A 15 -12.41 -33.52 -7.28
C SER A 15 -12.04 -33.29 -5.82
N SER A 16 -12.94 -32.64 -5.09
CA SER A 16 -13.01 -32.75 -3.61
C SER A 16 -14.42 -32.47 -3.08
N ALA A 17 -15.46 -32.68 -3.89
CA ALA A 17 -16.83 -32.79 -3.39
C ALA A 17 -17.03 -34.22 -2.84
N ASN A 18 -16.52 -34.50 -1.64
CA ASN A 18 -17.15 -35.40 -0.66
C ASN A 18 -16.20 -35.75 0.48
N HIS A 19 -16.73 -35.65 1.70
CA HIS A 19 -16.27 -36.35 2.91
C HIS A 19 -15.02 -35.79 3.61
N SER A 20 -15.07 -34.54 4.07
CA SER A 20 -14.39 -34.18 5.32
C SER A 20 -15.17 -34.81 6.48
N THR A 21 -14.71 -35.97 6.92
CA THR A 21 -15.14 -36.57 8.18
C THR A 21 -14.99 -35.53 9.29
N ALA A 22 -16.03 -35.33 10.10
CA ALA A 22 -16.08 -34.37 11.21
C ALA A 22 -14.78 -34.18 12.04
N PRO A 23 -13.94 -35.21 12.34
CA PRO A 23 -12.66 -35.00 13.01
C PRO A 23 -11.61 -34.19 12.22
N ASP A 24 -11.62 -34.28 10.89
CA ASP A 24 -10.61 -33.63 10.03
C ASP A 24 -10.83 -32.11 9.94
N LEU A 25 -12.10 -31.71 9.92
CA LEU A 25 -12.49 -30.30 9.92
C LEU A 25 -12.14 -29.58 11.24
N LYS A 26 -12.27 -30.26 12.38
CA LYS A 26 -11.82 -29.73 13.67
C LYS A 26 -10.32 -29.46 13.68
N ALA A 27 -9.52 -30.42 13.19
CA ALA A 27 -8.07 -30.29 13.12
C ALA A 27 -7.64 -29.15 12.16
N GLN A 28 -8.31 -29.06 11.01
CA GLN A 28 -8.05 -28.01 10.02
C GLN A 28 -8.39 -26.61 10.57
N VAL A 29 -9.55 -26.43 11.21
CA VAL A 29 -9.93 -25.15 11.81
C VAL A 29 -8.97 -24.76 12.94
N TYR A 30 -8.56 -25.72 13.78
CA TYR A 30 -7.56 -25.49 14.82
C TYR A 30 -6.23 -25.00 14.23
N GLN A 31 -5.74 -25.66 13.17
CA GLN A 31 -4.50 -25.28 12.51
C GLN A 31 -4.59 -23.87 11.90
N ILE A 32 -5.67 -23.54 11.22
CA ILE A 32 -5.87 -22.21 10.61
C ILE A 32 -5.89 -21.11 11.67
N VAL A 33 -6.54 -21.36 12.80
CA VAL A 33 -6.70 -20.36 13.87
C VAL A 33 -5.39 -20.15 14.62
N VAL A 34 -4.69 -21.23 14.97
CA VAL A 34 -3.46 -21.17 15.78
C VAL A 34 -2.22 -20.81 14.94
N GLU A 35 -2.02 -21.44 13.78
CA GLU A 35 -0.81 -21.21 12.96
C GLU A 35 -0.91 -19.92 12.15
N ASN A 36 -2.05 -19.69 11.48
CA ASN A 36 -2.20 -18.52 10.60
C ASN A 36 -2.71 -17.26 11.32
N ARG A 37 -3.04 -17.36 12.62
CA ARG A 37 -3.54 -16.24 13.47
C ARG A 37 -4.72 -15.50 12.84
N ILE A 38 -5.59 -16.22 12.14
CA ILE A 38 -6.74 -15.64 11.44
C ILE A 38 -7.89 -15.47 12.43
N SER A 39 -8.37 -14.23 12.57
CA SER A 39 -9.44 -13.86 13.51
C SER A 39 -10.80 -13.65 12.86
N LEU A 40 -10.89 -13.61 11.52
CA LEU A 40 -12.16 -13.44 10.80
C LEU A 40 -12.75 -14.80 10.41
N LEU A 41 -14.02 -15.01 10.76
CA LEU A 41 -14.73 -16.26 10.51
C LEU A 41 -14.92 -16.52 9.00
N SER A 42 -15.16 -15.46 8.21
CA SER A 42 -15.25 -15.55 6.75
C SER A 42 -13.94 -16.05 6.12
N MET A 43 -12.79 -15.57 6.60
CA MET A 43 -11.49 -16.04 6.11
C MET A 43 -11.24 -17.51 6.49
N ILE A 44 -11.65 -17.93 7.70
CA ILE A 44 -11.53 -19.34 8.10
C ILE A 44 -12.43 -20.22 7.21
N SER A 45 -13.65 -19.77 6.94
CA SER A 45 -14.62 -20.43 6.04
C SER A 45 -14.09 -20.56 4.61
N ASP A 46 -13.50 -19.51 4.06
CA ASP A 46 -12.88 -19.51 2.72
C ASP A 46 -11.70 -20.51 2.64
N ILE A 47 -10.87 -20.57 3.68
CA ILE A 47 -9.68 -21.44 3.71
C ILE A 47 -10.06 -22.90 3.97
N SER A 48 -11.06 -23.15 4.83
CA SER A 48 -11.55 -24.49 5.13
C SER A 48 -12.57 -25.01 4.11
N GLY A 49 -12.96 -24.20 3.12
CA GLY A 49 -13.98 -24.55 2.12
C GLY A 49 -15.33 -24.95 2.72
N SER A 50 -15.63 -24.48 3.93
CA SER A 50 -16.77 -24.92 4.74
C SER A 50 -17.66 -23.74 5.10
N GLU A 51 -18.97 -23.96 5.24
CA GLU A 51 -19.89 -22.88 5.58
C GLU A 51 -19.54 -22.22 6.93
N GLU A 52 -19.67 -20.89 6.98
CA GLU A 52 -19.38 -20.07 8.16
C GLU A 52 -20.10 -20.55 9.42
N ASN A 53 -21.34 -21.02 9.28
CA ASN A 53 -22.14 -21.58 10.38
C ASN A 53 -21.52 -22.86 10.97
N LEU A 54 -20.95 -23.70 10.11
CA LEU A 54 -20.32 -24.96 10.50
C LEU A 54 -18.98 -24.68 11.18
N VAL A 55 -18.19 -23.75 10.63
CA VAL A 55 -16.94 -23.25 11.27
C VAL A 55 -17.24 -22.66 12.65
N ARG A 56 -18.32 -21.88 12.78
CA ARG A 56 -18.75 -21.34 14.08
C ARG A 56 -19.06 -22.44 15.09
N SER A 57 -19.82 -23.47 14.69
CA SER A 57 -20.14 -24.58 15.59
C SER A 57 -18.89 -25.33 16.05
N VAL A 58 -17.94 -25.54 15.14
CA VAL A 58 -16.68 -26.24 15.42
C VAL A 58 -15.77 -25.42 16.32
N LEU A 59 -15.65 -24.11 16.08
CA LEU A 59 -14.91 -23.21 16.97
C LEU A 59 -15.50 -23.20 18.37
N LYS A 60 -16.84 -23.16 18.47
CA LYS A 60 -17.52 -23.21 19.77
C LYS A 60 -17.25 -24.54 20.47
N GLU A 61 -17.33 -25.65 19.75
CA GLU A 61 -17.03 -26.97 20.29
C GLU A 61 -15.57 -27.09 20.75
N LEU A 62 -14.61 -26.56 19.99
CA LEU A 62 -13.19 -26.52 20.36
C LEU A 62 -12.92 -25.65 21.60
N VAL A 63 -13.72 -24.59 21.81
CA VAL A 63 -13.67 -23.76 23.03
C VAL A 63 -14.31 -24.48 24.21
N ASP A 64 -15.46 -25.12 23.99
CA ASP A 64 -16.18 -25.88 25.02
C ASP A 64 -15.35 -27.11 25.48
N GLU A 65 -14.60 -27.74 24.57
CA GLU A 65 -13.64 -28.81 24.86
C GLU A 65 -12.36 -28.32 25.59
N GLY A 66 -12.12 -27.01 25.63
CA GLY A 66 -10.91 -26.41 26.20
C GLY A 66 -9.65 -26.55 25.32
N THR A 67 -9.81 -27.03 24.08
CA THR A 67 -8.73 -27.15 23.08
C THR A 67 -8.32 -25.79 22.54
N LEU A 68 -9.27 -24.84 22.44
CA LEU A 68 -9.01 -23.44 22.08
C LEU A 68 -9.43 -22.51 23.22
N ILE A 69 -8.56 -21.58 23.59
CA ILE A 69 -8.89 -20.54 24.56
C ILE A 69 -9.10 -19.24 23.79
N GLY A 70 -10.35 -18.79 23.71
CA GLY A 70 -10.72 -17.61 22.96
C GLY A 70 -12.16 -17.17 23.18
N SER A 71 -12.54 -16.06 22.57
CA SER A 71 -13.89 -15.51 22.64
C SER A 71 -14.34 -14.94 21.30
N PHE A 72 -15.62 -15.08 20.99
CA PHE A 72 -16.22 -14.40 19.85
C PHE A 72 -16.41 -12.91 20.14
N ALA A 73 -16.23 -12.09 19.10
CA ALA A 73 -16.55 -10.67 19.13
C ALA A 73 -18.06 -10.44 19.30
N PRO A 74 -18.49 -9.26 19.77
CA PRO A 74 -19.92 -8.92 19.91
C PRO A 74 -20.69 -8.96 18.59
N ASP A 75 -19.99 -8.80 17.46
CA ASP A 75 -20.55 -8.90 16.11
C ASP A 75 -20.79 -10.36 15.65
N GLY A 76 -20.23 -11.35 16.37
CA GLY A 76 -20.28 -12.76 16.01
C GLY A 76 -19.47 -13.14 14.77
N GLN A 77 -18.76 -12.20 14.14
CA GLN A 77 -18.03 -12.40 12.88
C GLN A 77 -16.54 -12.67 13.11
N ARG A 78 -16.04 -12.38 14.32
CA ARG A 78 -14.62 -12.54 14.66
C ARG A 78 -14.43 -13.45 15.86
N PHE A 79 -13.36 -14.23 15.83
CA PHE A 79 -12.90 -15.07 16.94
C PHE A 79 -11.52 -14.58 17.40
N PHE A 80 -11.40 -14.26 18.68
CA PHE A 80 -10.16 -13.80 19.30
C PHE A 80 -9.57 -14.93 20.15
N LEU A 81 -8.34 -15.33 19.87
CA LEU A 81 -7.55 -16.22 20.71
C LEU A 81 -7.06 -15.46 21.96
N SER A 82 -7.35 -15.98 23.14
CA SER A 82 -6.92 -15.40 24.42
C SER A 82 -5.43 -15.63 24.71
N GLU A 83 -4.84 -16.71 24.17
CA GLU A 83 -3.40 -17.02 24.32
C GLU A 83 -2.54 -16.47 23.17
N VAL A 84 -2.94 -15.38 22.55
CA VAL A 84 -1.95 -14.60 21.82
C VAL A 84 -1.07 -13.96 22.88
N LYS A 85 0.07 -14.61 23.19
CA LYS A 85 1.24 -13.95 23.74
C LYS A 85 1.57 -12.85 22.73
N VAL A 86 0.93 -11.69 22.89
CA VAL A 86 1.41 -10.41 22.38
C VAL A 86 2.84 -10.42 22.87
N SER A 87 3.77 -10.47 21.92
CA SER A 87 5.18 -10.32 22.22
C SER A 87 5.28 -9.25 23.30
N ASP A 88 5.95 -9.56 24.41
CA ASP A 88 6.51 -8.57 25.33
C ASP A 88 7.61 -7.79 24.59
N ALA A 89 7.28 -7.27 23.41
CA ALA A 89 7.98 -6.13 22.88
C ALA A 89 7.69 -5.05 23.92
N PRO A 90 8.72 -4.46 24.55
CA PRO A 90 8.51 -3.40 25.50
C PRO A 90 7.57 -2.39 24.84
N VAL A 91 6.40 -2.17 25.44
CA VAL A 91 5.52 -1.07 25.06
C VAL A 91 6.37 0.16 25.31
N ALA A 92 7.02 0.64 24.26
CA ALA A 92 7.64 1.94 24.28
C ALA A 92 6.51 2.86 24.72
N ILE A 93 6.65 3.46 25.90
CA ILE A 93 5.83 4.58 26.30
C ILE A 93 6.12 5.62 25.23
N VAL A 94 5.28 5.66 24.18
CA VAL A 94 5.31 6.71 23.18
C VAL A 94 4.84 7.92 23.94
N LYS A 95 5.80 8.56 24.61
CA LYS A 95 5.66 9.92 25.07
C LYS A 95 5.35 10.68 23.78
N ASP A 96 4.13 11.20 23.68
CA ASP A 96 3.68 12.09 22.61
C ASP A 96 4.54 13.36 22.66
N GLU A 97 5.81 13.23 22.29
CA GLU A 97 6.64 14.33 21.89
C GLU A 97 6.16 14.62 20.48
N GLY A 98 5.09 15.44 20.41
CA GLY A 98 4.35 15.73 19.18
C GLY A 98 5.29 15.88 18.00
N PHE A 99 4.94 15.24 16.89
CA PHE A 99 5.76 15.13 15.68
C PHE A 99 6.49 16.43 15.39
N PHE A 100 7.77 16.51 15.78
CA PHE A 100 8.68 17.54 15.33
C PHE A 100 8.93 17.25 13.86
N ILE A 101 8.08 17.81 13.01
CA ILE A 101 8.34 17.86 11.58
C ILE A 101 9.59 18.72 11.45
N GLU A 102 10.74 18.07 11.30
CA GLU A 102 12.01 18.73 11.02
C GLU A 102 11.77 19.63 9.80
N GLU A 103 11.87 20.95 9.98
CA GLU A 103 11.66 21.91 8.90
C GLU A 103 12.69 21.63 7.82
N ARG A 104 12.24 20.96 6.75
CA ARG A 104 13.12 20.59 5.66
C ARG A 104 13.65 21.87 5.03
N ASP A 105 14.97 22.03 5.02
CA ASP A 105 15.61 23.18 4.42
C ASP A 105 15.19 23.34 2.94
N THR A 106 14.49 24.44 2.65
CA THR A 106 13.95 24.77 1.31
C THR A 106 14.88 25.66 0.50
N THR A 107 16.09 25.93 0.98
CA THR A 107 17.03 26.86 0.33
C THR A 107 17.44 26.38 -1.07
N ILE A 108 17.75 25.08 -1.21
CA ILE A 108 18.17 24.50 -2.50
C ILE A 108 17.04 24.58 -3.56
N PRO A 109 15.80 24.11 -3.29
CA PRO A 109 14.68 24.27 -4.23
C PRO A 109 14.42 25.72 -4.66
N LYS A 110 14.53 26.67 -3.73
CA LYS A 110 14.33 28.10 -4.02
C LYS A 110 15.36 28.63 -5.02
N ILE A 111 16.64 28.27 -4.87
CA ILE A 111 17.70 28.70 -5.79
C ILE A 111 17.45 28.14 -7.20
N ILE A 112 17.08 26.87 -7.31
CA ILE A 112 16.78 26.22 -8.60
C ILE A 112 15.60 26.92 -9.28
N PHE A 113 14.54 27.23 -8.53
CA PHE A 113 13.36 27.92 -9.04
C PHE A 113 13.70 29.33 -9.56
N ILE A 114 14.46 30.12 -8.78
CA ILE A 114 14.90 31.46 -9.18
C ILE A 114 15.77 31.39 -10.43
N THR A 115 16.68 30.42 -10.50
CA THR A 115 17.55 30.21 -11.67
C THR A 115 16.72 29.92 -12.93
N GLY A 116 15.69 29.08 -12.82
CA GLY A 116 14.75 28.82 -13.91
C GLY A 116 14.05 30.08 -14.42
N ILE A 117 13.60 30.96 -13.53
CA ILE A 117 13.00 32.25 -13.88
C ILE A 117 13.99 33.14 -14.64
N VAL A 118 15.23 33.26 -14.16
CA VAL A 118 16.26 34.09 -14.81
C VAL A 118 16.55 33.61 -16.23
N ILE A 119 16.68 32.29 -16.42
CA ILE A 119 16.89 31.68 -17.75
C ILE A 119 15.68 31.97 -18.66
N MET A 120 14.45 31.88 -18.13
CA MET A 120 13.24 32.17 -18.90
C MET A 120 13.19 33.63 -19.37
N ILE A 121 13.52 34.58 -18.49
CA ILE A 121 13.58 36.01 -18.82
C ILE A 121 14.66 36.25 -19.89
N ALA A 122 15.83 35.64 -19.76
CA ALA A 122 16.89 35.75 -20.75
C ALA A 122 16.47 35.19 -22.12
N GLY A 123 15.80 34.03 -22.15
CA GLY A 123 15.26 33.45 -23.38
C GLY A 123 14.17 34.32 -24.01
N TYR A 124 13.30 34.92 -23.20
CA TYR A 124 12.26 35.84 -23.67
C TYR A 124 12.85 37.12 -24.28
N ILE A 125 13.81 37.76 -23.60
CA ILE A 125 14.50 38.95 -24.10
C ILE A 125 15.24 38.60 -25.39
N SER A 126 15.95 37.48 -25.43
CA SER A 126 16.63 37.01 -26.64
C SER A 126 15.64 36.87 -27.78
N ARG A 127 14.51 36.19 -27.58
CA ARG A 127 13.46 36.06 -28.60
C ARG A 127 12.91 37.43 -29.06
N SER A 128 12.77 38.39 -28.15
CA SER A 128 12.23 39.73 -28.46
C SER A 128 13.21 40.60 -29.25
N LEU A 129 14.52 40.42 -29.08
CA LEU A 129 15.55 41.19 -29.79
C LEU A 129 15.86 40.63 -31.20
N VAL A 130 15.31 39.46 -31.51
CA VAL A 130 15.74 38.58 -32.62
C VAL A 130 14.94 38.75 -33.91
N ALA A 131 14.14 39.81 -34.03
CA ALA A 131 13.42 40.14 -35.26
C ALA A 131 14.30 40.34 -36.52
N PHE A 132 15.63 40.16 -36.43
CA PHE A 132 16.60 40.38 -37.50
C PHE A 132 17.21 39.10 -38.12
N GLU A 133 17.21 37.93 -37.46
CA GLU A 133 17.82 36.70 -38.01
C GLU A 133 17.10 35.40 -37.59
N ALA A 134 16.72 34.57 -38.57
CA ALA A 134 15.97 33.32 -38.37
C ALA A 134 16.70 32.29 -37.47
N ILE A 135 18.04 32.32 -37.41
CA ILE A 135 18.83 31.37 -36.61
C ILE A 135 18.62 31.61 -35.11
N MET A 136 18.56 32.89 -34.70
CA MET A 136 18.41 33.23 -33.30
C MET A 136 17.01 32.89 -32.76
N GLU A 137 15.99 32.76 -33.62
CA GLU A 137 14.63 32.39 -33.18
C GLU A 137 14.61 30.97 -32.59
N HIS A 138 15.35 30.04 -33.22
CA HIS A 138 15.48 28.67 -32.75
C HIS A 138 16.25 28.59 -31.42
N VAL A 139 17.30 29.40 -31.25
CA VAL A 139 18.08 29.46 -30.02
C VAL A 139 17.25 30.03 -28.87
N GLY A 140 16.53 31.13 -29.10
CA GLY A 140 15.64 31.72 -28.09
C GLY A 140 14.53 30.75 -27.67
N GLY A 141 13.95 30.01 -28.61
CA GLY A 141 12.99 28.95 -28.33
C GLY A 141 13.57 27.81 -27.47
N ALA A 142 14.76 27.33 -27.82
CA ALA A 142 15.44 26.27 -27.06
C ALA A 142 15.77 26.69 -25.62
N VAL A 143 16.26 27.92 -25.43
CA VAL A 143 16.56 28.48 -24.10
C VAL A 143 15.30 28.64 -23.25
N LEU A 144 14.17 29.03 -23.86
CA LEU A 144 12.89 29.15 -23.16
C LEU A 144 12.38 27.78 -22.69
N ILE A 145 12.42 26.76 -23.55
CA ILE A 145 12.05 25.38 -23.19
C ILE A 145 12.95 24.86 -22.06
N LEU A 146 14.25 25.12 -22.13
CA LEU A 146 15.20 24.75 -21.08
C LEU A 146 14.86 25.44 -19.75
N GLY A 147 14.61 26.75 -19.76
CA GLY A 147 14.20 27.50 -18.57
C GLY A 147 12.90 26.97 -17.94
N MET A 148 11.93 26.61 -18.78
CA MET A 148 10.67 26.01 -18.33
C MET A 148 10.87 24.64 -17.68
N ALA A 149 11.73 23.79 -18.23
CA ALA A 149 12.05 22.49 -17.63
C ALA A 149 12.71 22.64 -16.25
N VAL A 150 13.65 23.58 -16.10
CA VAL A 150 14.30 23.87 -14.81
C VAL A 150 13.29 24.41 -13.79
N LEU A 151 12.36 25.27 -14.23
CA LEU A 151 11.30 25.81 -13.38
C LEU A 151 10.36 24.72 -12.88
N ILE A 152 9.92 23.81 -13.75
CA ILE A 152 9.09 22.65 -13.38
C ILE A 152 9.84 21.77 -12.36
N ALA A 153 11.12 21.50 -12.57
CA ALA A 153 11.93 20.72 -11.64
C ALA A 153 12.03 21.40 -10.26
N GLY A 154 12.33 22.70 -10.22
CA GLY A 154 12.33 23.49 -8.97
C GLY A 154 10.96 23.49 -8.27
N TRP A 155 9.88 23.59 -9.04
CA TRP A 155 8.51 23.55 -8.53
C TRP A 155 8.13 22.18 -7.91
N ILE A 156 8.55 21.09 -8.53
CA ILE A 156 8.34 19.74 -7.97
C ILE A 156 9.14 19.57 -6.68
N MET A 157 10.37 20.09 -6.61
CA MET A 157 11.19 20.00 -5.40
C MET A 157 10.58 20.83 -4.25
N ILE A 158 10.06 22.03 -4.52
CA ILE A 158 9.46 22.87 -3.48
C ILE A 158 8.11 22.32 -3.00
N SER A 159 7.29 21.77 -3.89
CA SER A 159 6.01 21.15 -3.51
C SER A 159 6.20 19.89 -2.67
N ARG A 160 7.27 19.11 -2.93
CA ARG A 160 7.65 17.97 -2.07
C ARG A 160 8.26 18.37 -0.73
N ALA A 161 8.82 19.57 -0.63
CA ALA A 161 9.42 20.04 0.62
C ALA A 161 8.36 20.56 1.60
N ASN A 162 7.20 21.02 1.11
CA ASN A 162 6.08 21.48 1.92
C ASN A 162 4.84 20.60 1.67
N PRO A 163 4.79 19.37 2.18
CA PRO A 163 3.55 18.60 2.17
C PRO A 163 2.48 19.36 2.97
N PRO A 164 1.22 19.43 2.50
CA PRO A 164 0.14 20.11 3.21
C PRO A 164 -0.17 19.37 4.51
N SER A 165 0.45 19.78 5.61
CA SER A 165 0.23 19.22 6.95
C SER A 165 -0.89 19.92 7.73
N LYS A 166 -1.68 20.78 7.06
CA LYS A 166 -2.89 21.38 7.63
C LYS A 166 -4.12 20.85 6.91
N ILE A 167 -4.51 19.63 7.25
CA ILE A 167 -5.92 19.25 7.23
C ILE A 167 -6.36 19.46 8.69
N MET A 168 -6.89 20.65 8.95
CA MET A 168 -7.58 21.00 10.21
C MET A 168 -9.01 20.48 10.14
#